data_AF-A0A1G0FNX4-F1
#
_entry.id   AF-A0A1G0FNX4-F1
#
_cell.length_a   1.000
_cell.length_b   1.000
_cell.length_c   1.000
_cell.angle_alpha   90.00
_cell.angle_beta   90.00
_cell.angle_gamma   90.00
#
_symmetry.space_group_name_H-M   'P 1'
#
loop_
_entity.id
_entity.type
_entity.pdbx_description
1 polymer ?
#
loop_
_entity_poly.entity_id
_entity_poly.type
_entity_poly.pdbx_seq_one_letter_code
_entity_poly.pdbx_strand_id
1 'polypeptide(L)'
;MPHAIHQPAVALVQTAIRLMDTFLRDKIDLETYAQRLQELDVESLMVRHQEDFKQDAELVHYLDALMILSSLKHELDFQVAEYGANVASEDISMLKELLERFARFGPVDNLAVRD
;
A
#
# COMPACT_ATOMS: atom_id res chain seq x y z
N MET A 1 -22.36 5.41 1.63
CA MET A 1 -21.70 4.26 2.27
C MET A 1 -20.38 4.05 1.55
N PRO A 2 -19.30 3.63 2.24
CA PRO A 2 -18.02 3.38 1.57
C PRO A 2 -18.20 2.32 0.49
N HIS A 3 -17.55 2.52 -0.67
CA HIS A 3 -17.53 1.52 -1.74
C HIS A 3 -16.90 0.21 -1.24
N ALA A 4 -17.26 -0.93 -1.83
CA ALA A 4 -16.79 -2.25 -1.40
C ALA A 4 -15.25 -2.39 -1.42
N ILE A 5 -14.57 -1.60 -2.26
CA ILE A 5 -13.10 -1.55 -2.34
C ILE A 5 -12.44 -0.82 -1.16
N HIS A 6 -13.18 0.04 -0.44
CA HIS A 6 -12.60 0.95 0.54
C HIS A 6 -11.83 0.20 1.63
N GLN A 7 -12.48 -0.73 2.32
CA GLN A 7 -11.86 -1.48 3.42
C GLN A 7 -10.68 -2.35 2.95
N PRO A 8 -10.79 -3.13 1.86
CA PRO A 8 -9.64 -3.84 1.29
C PRO A 8 -8.45 -2.94 0.92
N ALA A 9 -8.71 -1.80 0.25
CA ALA A 9 -7.64 -0.88 -0.16
C ALA A 9 -6.95 -0.22 1.04
N VAL A 10 -7.73 0.23 2.03
CA VAL A 10 -7.21 0.77 3.30
C VAL A 10 -6.34 -0.28 4.00
N ALA A 11 -6.80 -1.53 4.08
CA ALA A 11 -6.05 -2.60 4.74
C ALA A 11 -4.71 -2.90 4.08
N LEU A 12 -4.65 -2.91 2.74
CA LEU A 12 -3.40 -3.10 2.00
C LEU A 12 -2.42 -1.94 2.24
N VAL A 13 -2.89 -0.69 2.12
CA VAL A 13 -2.06 0.50 2.34
C VAL A 13 -1.52 0.55 3.77
N GLN A 14 -2.36 0.29 4.77
CA GLN A 14 -1.92 0.24 6.16
C GLN A 14 -0.91 -0.88 6.42
N THR A 15 -1.10 -2.05 5.79
CA THR A 15 -0.17 -3.17 5.93
C THR A 15 1.19 -2.85 5.31
N ALA A 16 1.20 -2.25 4.12
CA ALA A 16 2.44 -1.79 3.48
C ALA A 16 3.17 -0.75 4.35
N ILE A 17 2.47 0.25 4.89
CA ILE A 17 3.07 1.27 5.78
C ILE A 17 3.66 0.62 7.03
N ARG A 18 2.94 -0.29 7.69
CA ARG A 18 3.45 -0.99 8.89
C ARG A 18 4.67 -1.84 8.58
N LEU A 19 4.65 -2.57 7.46
CA LEU A 19 5.77 -3.39 7.03
C LEU A 19 7.02 -2.54 6.82
N MET A 20 6.86 -1.37 6.22
CA MET A 20 7.95 -0.44 5.98
C MET A 20 8.45 0.26 7.24
N ASP A 21 7.57 0.71 8.12
CA ASP A 21 7.95 1.25 9.42
C ASP A 21 8.70 0.19 10.26
N THR A 22 8.35 -1.09 10.13
CA THR A 22 9.07 -2.20 10.79
C THR A 22 10.47 -2.38 10.22
N PHE A 23 10.61 -2.32 8.89
CA PHE A 23 11.91 -2.37 8.21
C PHE A 23 12.80 -1.17 8.58
N LEU A 24 12.30 0.07 8.50
CA LEU A 24 13.03 1.30 8.82
C LEU A 24 13.45 1.41 10.30
N ARG A 25 12.84 0.64 11.19
CA ARG A 25 13.21 0.54 12.62
C ARG A 25 14.19 -0.60 12.89
N ASP A 26 14.77 -1.16 11.84
CA ASP A 26 15.70 -2.30 11.87
C ASP A 26 15.11 -3.53 12.61
N LYS A 27 13.78 -3.71 12.55
CA LYS A 27 13.10 -4.85 13.20
C LYS A 27 12.98 -6.08 12.30
N ILE A 28 13.06 -5.87 10.99
CA ILE A 28 13.16 -6.92 9.96
C ILE A 28 14.26 -6.53 8.98
N ASP A 29 14.89 -7.52 8.37
CA ASP A 29 15.85 -7.29 7.30
C ASP A 29 15.16 -7.06 5.95
N LEU A 30 15.98 -6.72 4.94
CA LEU A 30 15.51 -6.42 3.59
C LEU A 30 14.87 -7.64 2.91
N GLU A 31 15.37 -8.84 3.17
CA GLU A 31 14.82 -10.09 2.61
C GLU A 31 13.42 -10.36 3.17
N THR A 32 13.24 -10.23 4.48
CA THR A 32 11.94 -10.37 5.15
C THR A 32 10.97 -9.28 4.71
N TYR A 33 11.44 -8.04 4.57
CA TYR A 33 10.66 -6.94 4.03
C TYR A 33 10.17 -7.26 2.61
N ALA A 34 11.09 -7.69 1.73
CA ALA A 34 10.77 -7.99 0.35
C ALA A 34 9.78 -9.13 0.19
N GLN A 35 10.01 -10.23 0.90
CA GLN A 35 9.10 -11.36 0.89
C GLN A 35 7.68 -10.96 1.31
N ARG A 36 7.53 -10.24 2.43
CA ARG A 36 6.22 -9.83 2.93
C ARG A 36 5.54 -8.78 2.05
N LEU A 37 6.31 -7.96 1.35
CA LEU A 37 5.77 -6.99 0.40
C LEU A 37 5.17 -7.70 -0.82
N GLN A 38 5.83 -8.76 -1.30
CA GLN A 38 5.30 -9.59 -2.39
C GLN A 38 4.01 -10.33 -2.03
N GLU A 39 3.81 -10.66 -0.75
CA GLU A 39 2.60 -11.33 -0.25
C GLU A 39 1.35 -10.42 -0.25
N LEU A 40 1.49 -9.11 -0.46
CA LEU A 40 0.34 -8.20 -0.56
C LEU A 40 -0.44 -8.48 -1.85
N ASP A 41 -1.68 -8.95 -1.73
CA ASP A 41 -2.55 -9.29 -2.87
C ASP A 41 -3.21 -8.05 -3.52
N VAL A 42 -2.37 -7.16 -4.06
CA VAL A 42 -2.77 -5.89 -4.68
C VAL A 42 -3.44 -6.13 -6.03
N GLU A 43 -2.84 -6.98 -6.86
CA GLU A 43 -3.26 -7.21 -8.24
C GLU A 43 -4.65 -7.86 -8.30
N SER A 44 -4.95 -8.82 -7.42
CA SER A 44 -6.28 -9.43 -7.39
C SER A 44 -7.36 -8.42 -6.98
N LEU A 45 -7.05 -7.46 -6.10
CA LEU A 45 -7.99 -6.41 -5.74
C LEU A 45 -8.24 -5.46 -6.91
N MET A 46 -7.20 -5.08 -7.66
CA MET A 46 -7.33 -4.26 -8.86
C MET A 46 -8.17 -4.95 -9.94
N VAL A 47 -7.92 -6.24 -10.19
CA VAL A 47 -8.68 -7.05 -11.17
C VAL A 47 -10.15 -7.16 -10.76
N ARG A 48 -10.44 -7.42 -9.48
CA ARG A 48 -11.81 -7.55 -8.97
C ARG A 48 -12.65 -6.29 -9.19
N HIS A 49 -12.04 -5.11 -9.11
CA HIS A 49 -12.70 -3.81 -9.21
C HIS A 49 -12.43 -3.09 -10.54
N GLN A 50 -11.91 -3.80 -11.56
CA GLN A 50 -11.52 -3.20 -12.83
C GLN A 50 -12.67 -2.45 -13.52
N GLU A 51 -13.88 -3.01 -13.51
CA GLU A 51 -15.06 -2.37 -14.09
C GLU A 51 -15.52 -1.16 -13.27
N ASP A 52 -15.43 -1.24 -11.94
CA ASP A 52 -15.80 -0.13 -11.05
C ASP A 52 -14.94 1.10 -11.35
N PHE A 53 -13.62 0.92 -11.54
CA PHE A 53 -12.71 2.02 -11.91
C PHE A 53 -13.03 2.69 -13.25
N LYS A 54 -13.61 1.95 -14.19
CA LYS A 54 -14.03 2.51 -15.49
C LYS A 54 -15.33 3.30 -15.40
N GLN A 55 -16.18 2.97 -14.43
CA GLN A 55 -17.54 3.49 -14.30
C GLN A 55 -17.64 4.61 -13.27
N ASP A 56 -16.77 4.63 -12.26
CA ASP A 56 -16.80 5.58 -11.16
C ASP A 56 -15.45 6.28 -10.98
N ALA A 57 -15.39 7.54 -11.44
CA ALA A 57 -14.22 8.39 -11.31
C ALA A 57 -13.88 8.72 -9.85
N GLU A 58 -14.83 8.61 -8.91
CA GLU A 58 -14.54 8.82 -7.49
C GLU A 58 -13.59 7.75 -6.96
N LEU A 59 -13.47 6.58 -7.59
CA LEU A 59 -12.59 5.49 -7.13
C LEU A 59 -11.11 5.67 -7.50
N VAL A 60 -10.75 6.72 -8.25
CA VAL A 60 -9.39 6.94 -8.75
C VAL A 60 -8.34 6.97 -7.64
N HIS A 61 -8.68 7.47 -6.45
CA HIS A 61 -7.75 7.53 -5.33
C HIS A 61 -7.37 6.15 -4.78
N TYR A 62 -8.28 5.16 -4.85
CA TYR A 62 -7.94 3.78 -4.52
C TYR A 62 -7.06 3.17 -5.61
N LEU A 63 -7.35 3.48 -6.89
CA LEU A 63 -6.54 3.01 -8.00
C LEU A 63 -5.11 3.55 -7.90
N ASP A 64 -4.94 4.84 -7.61
CA ASP A 64 -3.63 5.48 -7.42
C ASP A 64 -2.81 4.77 -6.33
N ALA A 65 -3.43 4.49 -5.18
CA ALA A 65 -2.77 3.80 -4.08
C ALA A 65 -2.38 2.35 -4.45
N LEU A 66 -3.27 1.61 -5.10
CA LEU A 66 -2.99 0.24 -5.53
C LEU A 66 -1.91 0.22 -6.62
N MET A 67 -1.88 1.20 -7.51
CA MET A 67 -0.82 1.34 -8.50
C MET A 67 0.55 1.62 -7.87
N ILE A 68 0.62 2.49 -6.85
CA ILE A 68 1.86 2.73 -6.10
C ILE A 68 2.33 1.45 -5.42
N LEU A 69 1.43 0.73 -4.73
CA LEU A 69 1.79 -0.55 -4.12
C LEU A 69 2.26 -1.58 -5.14
N SER A 70 1.62 -1.63 -6.31
CA SER A 70 2.05 -2.55 -7.37
C SER A 70 3.42 -2.16 -7.93
N SER A 71 3.67 -0.88 -8.20
CA SER A 71 4.99 -0.40 -8.64
C SER A 71 6.07 -0.71 -7.62
N LEU A 72 5.82 -0.40 -6.33
CA LEU A 72 6.74 -0.72 -5.23
C LEU A 72 7.09 -2.22 -5.20
N LYS A 73 6.11 -3.11 -5.36
CA LYS A 73 6.36 -4.55 -5.43
C LYS A 73 7.23 -4.95 -6.63
N HIS A 74 6.96 -4.40 -7.81
CA HIS A 74 7.68 -4.79 -9.04
C HIS A 74 9.08 -4.20 -9.11
N GLU A 75 9.27 -3.01 -8.55
CA GLU A 75 10.56 -2.31 -8.57
C GLU A 75 11.47 -2.72 -7.43
N LEU A 76 10.93 -3.37 -6.39
CA LEU A 76 11.69 -3.72 -5.20
C LEU A 76 12.98 -4.48 -5.49
N ASP A 77 12.94 -5.50 -6.35
CA ASP A 77 14.12 -6.30 -6.69
C ASP A 77 15.21 -5.46 -7.36
N PHE A 78 14.81 -4.51 -8.22
CA PHE A 78 15.72 -3.58 -8.89
C PHE A 78 16.27 -2.54 -7.91
N GLN A 79 15.39 -1.96 -7.10
CA GLN A 79 15.74 -0.93 -6.15
C GLN A 79 16.67 -1.47 -5.04
N VAL A 80 16.43 -2.70 -4.55
CA VAL A 80 17.29 -3.43 -3.62
C VAL A 80 18.69 -3.61 -4.20
N ALA A 81 18.78 -3.99 -5.48
CA ALA A 81 20.05 -4.21 -6.16
C ALA A 81 20.85 -2.92 -6.39
N GLU A 82 20.18 -1.80 -6.71
CA GLU A 82 20.81 -0.53 -7.08
C GLU A 82 21.08 0.41 -5.89
N TYR A 83 20.17 0.49 -4.91
CA TYR A 83 20.17 1.57 -3.91
C TYR A 83 20.23 1.08 -2.45
N GLY A 84 20.19 -0.24 -2.20
CA GLY A 84 20.22 -0.80 -0.85
C GLY A 84 19.00 -0.41 0.00
N ALA A 85 19.15 -0.27 1.32
CA ALA A 85 18.02 -0.07 2.25
C ALA A 85 17.30 1.30 2.16
N ASN A 86 17.84 2.28 1.43
CA ASN A 86 17.27 3.65 1.34
C ASN A 86 16.05 3.78 0.41
N VAL A 87 15.69 2.70 -0.25
CA VAL A 87 14.68 2.61 -1.31
C VAL A 87 13.26 2.99 -0.87
N ALA A 88 12.93 2.72 0.37
CA ALA A 88 11.55 2.70 0.85
C ALA A 88 10.97 4.08 1.23
N SER A 89 11.78 5.13 1.42
CA SER A 89 11.31 6.31 2.16
C SER A 89 10.32 7.23 1.41
N GLU A 90 10.43 7.33 0.08
CA GLU A 90 9.60 8.26 -0.72
C GLU A 90 8.20 7.68 -0.95
N ASP A 91 8.11 6.40 -1.34
CA ASP A 91 6.84 5.69 -1.54
C ASP A 91 6.00 5.65 -0.26
N ILE A 92 6.61 5.56 0.94
CA ILE A 92 5.89 5.66 2.22
C ILE A 92 5.23 7.02 2.39
N SER A 93 5.96 8.08 2.07
CA SER A 93 5.46 9.44 2.27
C SER A 93 4.20 9.63 1.41
N MET A 94 4.25 9.15 0.16
CA MET A 94 3.09 9.13 -0.73
C MET A 94 1.94 8.24 -0.23
N LEU A 95 2.23 7.02 0.26
CA LEU A 95 1.21 6.12 0.82
C LEU A 95 0.56 6.69 2.08
N LYS A 96 1.32 7.37 2.95
CA LYS A 96 0.80 8.05 4.16
C LYS A 96 -0.12 9.20 3.77
N GLU A 97 0.27 10.02 2.79
CA GLU A 97 -0.59 11.10 2.25
C GLU A 97 -1.90 10.56 1.64
N LEU A 98 -1.83 9.44 0.92
CA LEU A 98 -3.02 8.79 0.36
C LEU A 98 -3.94 8.21 1.44
N LEU A 99 -3.37 7.62 2.50
CA LEU A 99 -4.13 7.12 3.64
C LEU A 99 -4.88 8.26 4.36
N GLU A 100 -4.25 9.43 4.54
CA GLU A 100 -4.92 10.61 5.07
C GLU A 100 -6.06 11.10 4.17
N ARG A 101 -5.90 10.99 2.85
CA ARG A 101 -6.97 11.31 1.89
C ARG A 101 -8.15 10.33 1.99
N PHE A 102 -7.90 9.03 2.25
CA PHE A 102 -8.96 8.03 2.40
C PHE A 102 -9.92 8.33 3.55
N ALA A 103 -9.44 8.99 4.61
CA ALA A 103 -10.27 9.42 5.74
C ALA A 103 -11.40 10.38 5.35
N ARG A 104 -11.33 11.00 4.15
CA ARG A 104 -12.40 11.85 3.59
C ARG A 104 -13.54 11.05 2.95
N PHE A 105 -13.28 9.80 2.57
CA PHE A 105 -14.21 8.95 1.80
C PHE A 105 -14.78 7.78 2.61
N GLY A 106 -14.20 7.51 3.78
CA GLY A 106 -14.70 6.51 4.72
C GLY A 106 -13.80 6.38 5.94
N PRO A 107 -14.22 5.59 6.94
CA PRO A 107 -13.44 5.36 8.14
C PRO A 107 -12.17 4.58 7.80
N VAL A 108 -11.03 5.23 8.00
CA VAL A 108 -9.73 4.57 8.11
C VAL A 108 -9.65 4.08 9.55
N ASP A 109 -10.28 2.94 9.85
CA ASP A 109 -10.10 2.33 11.16
C ASP A 109 -8.61 2.06 11.34
N ASN A 110 -8.01 2.67 12.36
CA ASN A 110 -6.72 2.24 12.85
C ASN A 110 -6.92 0.80 13.32
N LEU A 111 -6.58 -0.19 12.47
CA LEU A 111 -6.42 -1.58 12.88
C LEU A 111 -5.34 -1.58 13.96
N ALA A 112 -5.82 -1.41 15.19
CA ALA A 112 -5.14 -1.39 16.48
C ALA A 112 -3.64 -1.10 16.44
N VAL A 113 -3.29 0.10 16.91
CA VAL A 113 -2.10 0.29 17.74
C VAL A 113 -2.24 -0.68 18.92
N ARG A 114 -1.63 -1.85 18.80
CA ARG A 114 -1.21 -2.68 19.93
C ARG A 114 0.23 -3.03 19.66
N ASP A 115 1.08 -2.35 20.40
CA ASP A 115 2.51 -2.62 20.55
C ASP A 115 2.78 -4.11 20.85
#